data_AF-C6WIH5-F1
#
_entry.id   AF-C6WIH5-F1
#
_cell.length_a   1.000
_cell.length_b   1.000
_cell.length_c   1.000
_cell.angle_alpha   90.00
_cell.angle_beta   90.00
_cell.angle_gamma   90.00
#
_symmetry.space_group_name_H-M   'P 1'
#
loop_
_entity.id
_entity.type
_entity.pdbx_description
1 polymer ?
#
loop_
_entity_poly.entity_id
_entity_poly.type
_entity_poly.pdbx_seq_one_letter_code
_entity_poly.pdbx_strand_id
1 'polypeptide(L)'
;MLCASCADRRTRCLPCGGPLIGVARWGRLRVGRPPDAVRLCAQGAALAADGRSVEALTRFDHAIRARPDYVEARSRRAALLVDRGDLDAALVDCDHVLALEPDHPPAWYDRATALTLRGRLPEAVAAYDEAVRRCPRFLAAHVNRAVAVLELGDPERALRLCDEASRLLAGPGDLEGDDATGTHLAGARGACLLLLDRPEEALDALDAAIGDGPGEPNMLRNRALALLRLGRHEEARAAALAARRTP
;
A
#
# COMPACT_ATOMS: atom_id res chain seq x y z
N MET A 1 28.03 -65.47 14.04
CA MET A 1 29.32 -65.85 13.43
C MET A 1 29.69 -64.78 12.41
N LEU A 2 30.93 -64.28 12.45
CA LEU A 2 31.50 -63.34 11.47
C LEU A 2 31.80 -64.07 10.15
N CYS A 3 31.67 -63.38 9.01
CA CYS A 3 32.56 -63.59 7.88
C CYS A 3 33.41 -62.33 7.69
N ALA A 4 34.72 -62.49 7.91
CA ALA A 4 35.72 -61.45 7.93
C ALA A 4 36.48 -61.44 6.61
N SER A 5 36.11 -60.56 5.68
CA SER A 5 37.01 -60.09 4.62
C SER A 5 36.37 -58.88 3.93
N CYS A 6 37.12 -57.78 3.83
CA CYS A 6 36.73 -56.49 3.23
C CYS A 6 35.82 -55.57 4.06
N ALA A 7 36.24 -55.35 5.31
CA ALA A 7 35.94 -54.15 6.08
C ALA A 7 36.70 -52.95 5.48
N ASP A 8 36.04 -52.15 4.63
CA ASP A 8 36.61 -50.86 4.20
C ASP A 8 36.47 -49.83 5.34
N ARG A 9 37.39 -49.89 6.31
CA ARG A 9 37.48 -48.98 7.46
C ARG A 9 38.14 -47.66 7.07
N ARG A 10 37.64 -46.98 6.04
CA ARG A 10 38.19 -45.66 5.67
C ARG A 10 37.51 -44.59 6.52
N THR A 11 38.30 -43.94 7.38
CA THR A 11 37.88 -42.75 8.13
C THR A 11 38.27 -41.46 7.42
N ARG A 12 38.97 -41.52 6.28
CA ARG A 12 39.49 -40.36 5.52
C ARG A 12 39.37 -40.53 4.00
N CYS A 13 39.21 -39.41 3.29
CA CYS A 13 39.08 -39.33 1.84
C CYS A 13 40.46 -39.42 1.16
N LEU A 14 40.64 -40.25 0.12
CA LEU A 14 41.95 -40.51 -0.51
C LEU A 14 42.62 -39.33 -1.21
N PRO A 15 41.91 -38.41 -1.89
CA PRO A 15 42.56 -37.29 -2.58
C PRO A 15 43.06 -36.17 -1.66
N CYS A 16 42.45 -35.98 -0.48
CA CYS A 16 42.74 -34.83 0.39
C CYS A 16 42.98 -35.16 1.88
N GLY A 17 42.87 -36.42 2.30
CA GLY A 17 43.23 -36.88 3.65
C GLY A 17 42.33 -36.41 4.81
N GLY A 18 41.24 -35.69 4.52
CA GLY A 18 40.26 -35.21 5.52
C GLY A 18 39.24 -36.29 5.95
N PRO A 19 38.61 -36.18 7.14
CA PRO A 19 37.73 -37.20 7.68
C PRO A 19 36.42 -37.37 6.87
N LEU A 20 36.00 -38.63 6.65
CA LEU A 20 34.74 -38.94 5.98
C LEU A 20 33.56 -38.68 6.91
N ILE A 21 32.88 -37.55 6.70
CA ILE A 21 31.62 -37.25 7.36
C ILE A 21 30.55 -38.16 6.74
N GLY A 22 29.99 -39.10 7.52
CA GLY A 22 29.00 -40.05 7.01
C GLY A 22 27.80 -39.36 6.34
N VAL A 23 27.25 -39.98 5.29
CA VAL A 23 26.09 -39.50 4.51
C VAL A 23 24.89 -39.08 5.38
N ALA A 24 24.71 -39.69 6.55
CA ALA A 24 23.67 -39.31 7.53
C ALA A 24 23.90 -37.92 8.19
N ARG A 25 25.15 -37.44 8.24
CA ARG A 25 25.48 -36.09 8.74
C ARG A 25 25.40 -35.05 7.61
N TRP A 26 25.72 -35.44 6.37
CA TRP A 26 25.50 -34.60 5.18
C TRP A 26 24.01 -34.32 4.93
N GLY A 27 23.13 -35.31 5.09
CA GLY A 27 21.68 -35.11 4.97
C GLY A 27 21.11 -34.15 6.03
N ARG A 28 21.66 -34.14 7.25
CA ARG A 28 21.23 -33.23 8.33
C ARG A 28 21.85 -31.83 8.26
N LEU A 29 22.98 -31.66 7.58
CA LEU A 29 23.61 -30.35 7.37
C LEU A 29 23.03 -29.59 6.16
N ARG A 30 22.35 -30.28 5.23
CA ARG A 30 21.78 -29.68 4.01
C ARG A 30 20.26 -29.64 3.94
N VAL A 31 19.56 -30.25 4.89
CA VAL A 31 18.09 -30.15 4.98
C VAL A 31 17.74 -29.47 6.30
N GLY A 32 18.13 -28.19 6.42
CA GLY A 32 17.35 -27.30 7.26
C GLY A 32 15.92 -27.34 6.73
N ARG A 33 14.91 -27.50 7.60
CA ARG A 33 13.49 -27.41 7.22
C ARG A 33 13.36 -26.20 6.28
N PRO A 34 12.84 -26.38 5.04
CA PRO A 34 12.71 -25.27 4.11
C PRO A 34 12.04 -24.12 4.87
N PRO A 35 12.53 -22.87 4.75
CA PRO A 35 11.97 -21.76 5.48
C PRO A 35 10.45 -21.77 5.31
N ASP A 36 9.73 -21.85 6.43
CA ASP A 36 8.27 -21.81 6.39
C ASP A 36 7.84 -20.52 5.67
N ALA A 37 6.89 -20.64 4.75
CA ALA A 37 6.39 -19.53 3.97
C ALA A 37 5.92 -18.39 4.89
N VAL A 38 5.30 -18.73 6.03
CA VAL A 38 4.88 -17.77 7.07
C VAL A 38 6.07 -16.99 7.64
N ARG A 39 7.17 -17.69 7.97
CA ARG A 39 8.38 -17.05 8.50
C ARG A 39 9.03 -16.12 7.47
N LEU A 40 9.07 -16.54 6.21
CA LEU A 40 9.59 -15.71 5.12
C LEU A 40 8.74 -14.47 4.90
N CYS A 41 7.41 -14.61 4.94
CA CYS A 41 6.48 -13.48 4.85
C CYS A 41 6.68 -12.49 6.01
N ALA A 42 6.79 -12.98 7.25
CA ALA A 42 7.05 -12.13 8.41
C ALA A 42 8.40 -11.39 8.30
N GLN A 43 9.44 -12.05 7.79
CA GLN A 43 10.72 -11.41 7.50
C GLN A 43 10.60 -10.33 6.42
N GLY A 44 9.83 -10.60 5.35
CA GLY A 44 9.54 -9.61 4.31
C GLY A 44 8.84 -8.38 4.87
N ALA A 45 7.83 -8.59 5.72
CA ALA A 45 7.09 -7.50 6.37
C ALA A 45 8.00 -6.64 7.26
N ALA A 46 8.87 -7.27 8.07
CA ALA A 46 9.84 -6.54 8.90
C ALA A 46 10.82 -5.72 8.05
N LEU A 47 11.35 -6.30 6.97
CA LEU A 47 12.26 -5.59 6.06
C LEU A 47 11.57 -4.42 5.33
N ALA A 48 10.29 -4.58 4.98
CA ALA A 48 9.51 -3.51 4.37
C ALA A 48 9.32 -2.34 5.34
N ALA A 49 9.01 -2.62 6.61
CA ALA A 49 8.91 -1.62 7.66
C ALA A 49 10.24 -0.88 7.90
N ASP A 50 11.37 -1.57 7.75
CA ASP A 50 12.72 -0.96 7.81
C ASP A 50 13.12 -0.18 6.54
N GLY A 51 12.24 -0.07 5.55
CA GLY A 51 12.52 0.60 4.26
C GLY A 51 13.42 -0.20 3.32
N ARG A 52 13.74 -1.46 3.64
CA ARG A 52 14.60 -2.36 2.84
C ARG A 52 13.78 -3.10 1.79
N SER A 53 13.12 -2.34 0.91
CA SER A 53 12.10 -2.87 0.00
C SER A 53 12.59 -3.97 -0.94
N VAL A 54 13.82 -3.89 -1.46
CA VAL A 54 14.38 -4.92 -2.36
C VAL A 54 14.55 -6.26 -1.64
N GLU A 55 15.00 -6.23 -0.39
CA GLU A 55 15.15 -7.44 0.42
C GLU A 55 13.81 -8.00 0.86
N ALA A 56 12.85 -7.12 1.16
CA ALA A 56 11.47 -7.51 1.47
C ALA A 56 10.82 -8.25 0.30
N LEU A 57 10.89 -7.71 -0.93
CA LEU A 57 10.43 -8.37 -2.15
C LEU A 57 11.06 -9.75 -2.32
N THR A 58 12.38 -9.85 -2.10
CA THR A 58 13.08 -11.14 -2.15
C THR A 58 12.51 -12.14 -1.14
N ARG A 59 12.17 -11.71 0.08
CA ARG A 59 11.55 -12.61 1.08
C ARG A 59 10.14 -13.01 0.70
N PHE A 60 9.33 -12.10 0.17
CA PHE A 60 8.00 -12.45 -0.34
C PHE A 60 8.07 -13.43 -1.51
N ASP A 61 9.00 -13.25 -2.45
CA ASP A 61 9.24 -14.22 -3.54
C ASP A 61 9.58 -15.61 -3.00
N HIS A 62 10.43 -15.67 -1.98
CA HIS A 62 10.78 -16.94 -1.33
C HIS A 62 9.55 -17.56 -0.65
N ALA A 63 8.71 -16.74 0.00
CA ALA A 63 7.49 -17.22 0.66
C ALA A 63 6.50 -17.81 -0.35
N ILE A 64 6.30 -17.12 -1.47
CA ILE A 64 5.42 -17.54 -2.57
C ILE A 64 5.96 -18.81 -3.24
N ARG A 65 7.29 -18.93 -3.43
CA ARG A 65 7.89 -20.18 -3.94
C ARG A 65 7.71 -21.35 -2.98
N ALA A 66 7.77 -21.11 -1.67
CA ALA A 66 7.57 -22.14 -0.65
C ALA A 66 6.09 -22.57 -0.54
N ARG A 67 5.17 -21.63 -0.73
CA ARG A 67 3.72 -21.87 -0.73
C ARG A 67 3.04 -20.94 -1.76
N PRO A 68 2.77 -21.44 -2.99
CA PRO A 68 2.22 -20.63 -4.07
C PRO A 68 0.85 -20.02 -3.74
N ASP A 69 0.00 -20.70 -2.99
CA ASP A 69 -1.32 -20.23 -2.55
C ASP A 69 -1.27 -19.33 -1.31
N TYR A 70 -0.08 -18.86 -0.89
CA TYR A 70 0.02 -17.97 0.27
C TYR A 70 -0.43 -16.53 -0.05
N VAL A 71 -1.72 -16.28 0.13
CA VAL A 71 -2.37 -14.98 -0.15
C VAL A 71 -1.68 -13.82 0.56
N GLU A 72 -1.40 -13.93 1.86
CA GLU A 72 -0.79 -12.82 2.61
C GLU A 72 0.57 -12.38 2.04
N ALA A 73 1.42 -13.33 1.65
CA ALA A 73 2.72 -13.01 1.07
C ALA A 73 2.58 -12.30 -0.29
N ARG A 74 1.62 -12.71 -1.12
CA ARG A 74 1.32 -12.03 -2.38
C ARG A 74 0.70 -10.67 -2.17
N SER A 75 -0.26 -10.52 -1.27
CA SER A 75 -0.89 -9.22 -0.98
C SER A 75 0.15 -8.21 -0.45
N ARG A 76 1.02 -8.61 0.48
CA ARG A 76 2.09 -7.73 0.97
C ARG A 76 3.12 -7.38 -0.12
N ARG A 77 3.40 -8.32 -1.03
CA ARG A 77 4.25 -8.06 -2.19
C ARG A 77 3.58 -7.08 -3.15
N ALA A 78 2.29 -7.23 -3.41
CA ALA A 78 1.51 -6.33 -4.27
C ALA A 78 1.54 -4.90 -3.74
N ALA A 79 1.21 -4.68 -2.46
CA ALA A 79 1.29 -3.38 -1.82
C ALA A 79 2.68 -2.74 -1.97
N LEU A 80 3.75 -3.50 -1.68
CA LEU A 80 5.12 -2.99 -1.82
C LEU A 80 5.51 -2.70 -3.27
N LEU A 81 4.98 -3.43 -4.24
CA LEU A 81 5.20 -3.17 -5.67
C LEU A 81 4.46 -1.90 -6.12
N VAL A 82 3.25 -1.64 -5.59
CA VAL A 82 2.54 -0.37 -5.80
C VAL A 82 3.37 0.81 -5.30
N ASP A 83 3.86 0.74 -4.06
CA ASP A 83 4.68 1.80 -3.46
C ASP A 83 5.95 2.11 -4.26
N ARG A 84 6.51 1.10 -4.93
CA ARG A 84 7.71 1.21 -5.77
C ARG A 84 7.44 1.65 -7.21
N GLY A 85 6.17 1.68 -7.63
CA GLY A 85 5.78 1.95 -9.02
C GLY A 85 5.95 0.76 -9.96
N ASP A 86 6.14 -0.45 -9.45
CA ASP A 86 6.22 -1.70 -10.22
C ASP A 86 4.80 -2.22 -10.54
N LEU A 87 3.99 -1.37 -11.19
CA LEU A 87 2.53 -1.48 -11.23
C LEU A 87 2.01 -2.74 -11.94
N ASP A 88 2.66 -3.20 -13.01
CA ASP A 88 2.20 -4.39 -13.72
C ASP A 88 2.38 -5.66 -12.88
N ALA A 89 3.49 -5.75 -12.15
CA ALA A 89 3.73 -6.86 -11.24
C ALA A 89 2.75 -6.81 -10.05
N ALA A 90 2.44 -5.61 -9.54
CA ALA A 90 1.43 -5.43 -8.51
C ALA A 90 0.05 -5.89 -8.97
N LEU A 91 -0.37 -5.54 -10.20
CA LEU A 91 -1.65 -5.97 -10.76
C LEU A 91 -1.74 -7.49 -10.90
N VAL A 92 -0.68 -8.16 -11.37
CA VAL A 92 -0.63 -9.62 -11.45
C VAL A 92 -0.80 -10.26 -10.08
N ASP A 93 -0.16 -9.71 -9.05
CA ASP A 93 -0.31 -10.24 -7.68
C ASP A 93 -1.69 -9.99 -7.10
N CYS A 94 -2.25 -8.79 -7.31
CA CYS A 94 -3.62 -8.48 -6.90
C CYS A 94 -4.63 -9.42 -7.55
N ASP A 95 -4.54 -9.60 -8.88
CA ASP A 95 -5.44 -10.48 -9.62
C ASP A 95 -5.31 -11.94 -9.14
N HIS A 96 -4.11 -12.39 -8.75
CA HIS A 96 -3.93 -13.71 -8.15
C HIS A 96 -4.55 -13.81 -6.76
N VAL A 97 -4.36 -12.80 -5.90
CA VAL A 97 -5.00 -12.75 -4.58
C VAL A 97 -6.51 -12.81 -4.73
N LEU A 98 -7.08 -12.00 -5.63
CA LEU A 98 -8.52 -11.93 -5.87
C LEU A 98 -9.10 -13.19 -6.53
N ALA A 99 -8.28 -13.97 -7.24
CA ALA A 99 -8.69 -15.28 -7.75
C ALA A 99 -8.82 -16.33 -6.62
N LEU A 100 -8.01 -16.23 -5.56
CA LEU A 100 -8.06 -17.13 -4.40
C LEU A 100 -9.06 -16.64 -3.33
N GLU A 101 -9.07 -15.34 -3.08
CA GLU A 101 -9.88 -14.65 -2.09
C GLU A 101 -10.55 -13.42 -2.72
N PRO A 102 -11.70 -13.61 -3.42
CA PRO A 102 -12.42 -12.51 -4.06
C PRO A 102 -12.90 -11.42 -3.09
N ASP A 103 -12.99 -11.76 -1.80
CA ASP A 103 -13.47 -10.90 -0.72
C ASP A 103 -12.34 -10.21 0.07
N HIS A 104 -11.14 -10.08 -0.50
CA HIS A 104 -9.97 -9.45 0.14
C HIS A 104 -9.89 -7.92 -0.14
N PRO A 105 -10.35 -7.03 0.78
CA PRO A 105 -10.45 -5.60 0.50
C PRO A 105 -9.10 -4.92 0.19
N PRO A 106 -7.99 -5.21 0.90
CA PRO A 106 -6.69 -4.63 0.57
C PRO A 106 -6.22 -4.93 -0.86
N ALA A 107 -6.56 -6.10 -1.41
CA ALA A 107 -6.15 -6.45 -2.77
C ALA A 107 -6.95 -5.66 -3.82
N TRP A 108 -8.24 -5.41 -3.58
CA TRP A 108 -9.03 -4.49 -4.41
C TRP A 108 -8.49 -3.06 -4.34
N TYR A 109 -8.10 -2.60 -3.15
CA TYR A 109 -7.51 -1.27 -2.94
C TYR A 109 -6.14 -1.12 -3.64
N ASP A 110 -5.22 -2.07 -3.47
CA ASP A 110 -3.90 -2.04 -4.11
C ASP A 110 -4.03 -2.10 -5.64
N ARG A 111 -4.95 -2.94 -6.14
CA ARG A 111 -5.29 -3.01 -7.57
C ARG A 111 -5.81 -1.67 -8.08
N ALA A 112 -6.73 -1.04 -7.35
CA ALA A 112 -7.28 0.26 -7.71
C ALA A 112 -6.19 1.35 -7.74
N THR A 113 -5.30 1.36 -6.75
CA THR A 113 -4.17 2.28 -6.66
C THR A 113 -3.21 2.10 -7.83
N ALA A 114 -2.87 0.85 -8.17
CA ALA A 114 -2.04 0.55 -9.34
C ALA A 114 -2.69 1.02 -10.66
N LEU A 115 -4.01 0.85 -10.80
CA LEU A 115 -4.77 1.32 -11.96
C LEU A 115 -4.81 2.85 -12.04
N THR A 116 -4.99 3.56 -10.92
CA THR A 116 -4.91 5.02 -10.85
C THR A 116 -3.56 5.51 -11.32
N LEU A 117 -2.46 4.95 -10.80
CA LEU A 117 -1.09 5.33 -11.20
C LEU A 117 -0.77 4.98 -12.66
N ARG A 118 -1.49 4.01 -13.26
CA ARG A 118 -1.45 3.71 -14.69
C ARG A 118 -2.34 4.62 -15.55
N GLY A 119 -3.12 5.52 -14.96
CA GLY A 119 -4.09 6.37 -15.67
C GLY A 119 -5.35 5.62 -16.11
N ARG A 120 -5.57 4.39 -15.64
CA ARG A 120 -6.75 3.56 -15.92
C ARG A 120 -7.86 3.86 -14.93
N LEU A 121 -8.28 5.13 -14.92
CA LEU A 121 -9.17 5.68 -13.90
C LEU A 121 -10.55 5.01 -13.83
N PRO A 122 -11.23 4.67 -14.95
CA PRO A 122 -12.51 3.97 -14.88
C PRO A 122 -12.40 2.60 -14.18
N GLU A 123 -11.37 1.83 -14.50
CA GLU A 123 -11.14 0.53 -13.85
C GLU A 123 -10.69 0.70 -12.39
N ALA A 124 -9.95 1.76 -12.08
CA ALA A 124 -9.56 2.09 -10.70
C ALA A 124 -10.79 2.40 -9.83
N VAL A 125 -11.71 3.24 -10.32
CA VAL A 125 -12.96 3.55 -9.59
C VAL A 125 -13.77 2.29 -9.32
N ALA A 126 -13.91 1.41 -10.32
CA ALA A 126 -14.61 0.13 -10.13
C ALA A 126 -13.93 -0.75 -9.07
N ALA A 127 -12.59 -0.81 -9.06
CA ALA A 127 -11.84 -1.57 -8.05
C ALA A 127 -11.96 -0.95 -6.64
N TYR A 128 -11.93 0.38 -6.50
CA TYR A 128 -12.22 1.04 -5.22
C TYR A 128 -13.65 0.78 -4.75
N ASP A 129 -14.63 0.76 -5.65
CA ASP A 129 -16.01 0.41 -5.32
C ASP A 129 -16.12 -1.02 -4.79
N GLU A 130 -15.35 -1.97 -5.34
CA GLU A 130 -15.27 -3.33 -4.80
C GLU A 130 -14.60 -3.39 -3.42
N ALA A 131 -13.56 -2.57 -3.17
CA ALA A 131 -12.90 -2.48 -1.86
C ALA A 131 -13.85 -1.94 -0.79
N VAL A 132 -14.52 -0.81 -1.07
CA VAL A 132 -15.50 -0.18 -0.18
C VAL A 132 -16.70 -1.09 0.08
N ARG A 133 -17.18 -1.82 -0.93
CA ARG A 133 -18.32 -2.73 -0.75
C ARG A 133 -18.02 -3.85 0.25
N ARG A 134 -16.78 -4.35 0.27
CA ARG A 134 -16.35 -5.42 1.19
C ARG A 134 -15.93 -4.89 2.55
N CYS A 135 -15.33 -3.72 2.60
CA CYS A 135 -15.00 -3.02 3.82
C CYS A 135 -15.53 -1.58 3.76
N PRO A 136 -16.78 -1.34 4.17
CA PRO A 136 -17.40 -0.01 4.14
C PRO A 136 -16.73 1.04 5.04
N ARG A 137 -15.82 0.61 5.92
CA ARG A 137 -15.03 1.50 6.80
C ARG A 137 -13.60 1.71 6.31
N PHE A 138 -13.25 1.25 5.10
CA PHE A 138 -11.92 1.43 4.53
C PHE A 138 -11.74 2.85 4.00
N LEU A 139 -11.41 3.78 4.89
CA LEU A 139 -11.44 5.21 4.61
C LEU A 139 -10.48 5.62 3.47
N ALA A 140 -9.28 5.03 3.41
CA ALA A 140 -8.34 5.29 2.32
C ALA A 140 -8.92 4.95 0.94
N ALA A 141 -9.72 3.86 0.83
CA ALA A 141 -10.40 3.50 -0.41
C ALA A 141 -11.48 4.54 -0.79
N HIS A 142 -12.22 5.09 0.18
CA HIS A 142 -13.18 6.18 -0.08
C HIS A 142 -12.50 7.45 -0.61
N VAL A 143 -11.40 7.86 0.03
CA VAL A 143 -10.66 9.07 -0.35
C VAL A 143 -10.08 8.90 -1.76
N ASN A 144 -9.35 7.82 -2.02
CA ASN A 144 -8.73 7.61 -3.33
C ASN A 144 -9.76 7.38 -4.44
N ARG A 145 -10.93 6.80 -4.12
CA ARG A 145 -12.05 6.75 -5.05
C ARG A 145 -12.55 8.14 -5.42
N ALA A 146 -12.73 9.03 -4.44
CA ALA A 146 -13.18 10.39 -4.70
C ALA A 146 -12.16 11.16 -5.57
N VAL A 147 -10.87 11.00 -5.30
CA VAL A 147 -9.78 11.56 -6.11
C VAL A 147 -9.82 11.01 -7.55
N ALA A 148 -9.93 9.69 -7.73
CA ALA A 148 -10.00 9.09 -9.06
C ALA A 148 -11.23 9.56 -9.87
N VAL A 149 -12.37 9.76 -9.21
CA VAL A 149 -13.58 10.35 -9.83
C VAL A 149 -13.38 11.81 -10.18
N LEU A 150 -12.66 12.57 -9.35
CA LEU A 150 -12.31 13.96 -9.64
C LEU A 150 -11.42 14.06 -10.88
N GLU A 151 -10.42 13.18 -10.99
CA GLU A 151 -9.51 13.11 -12.14
C GLU A 151 -10.23 12.68 -13.44
N LEU A 152 -11.34 11.93 -13.32
CA LEU A 152 -12.23 11.64 -14.44
C LEU A 152 -13.08 12.85 -14.89
N GLY A 153 -13.04 13.95 -14.14
CA GLY A 153 -13.76 15.19 -14.46
C GLY A 153 -15.20 15.24 -13.96
N ASP A 154 -15.55 14.48 -12.93
CA ASP A 154 -16.88 14.52 -12.27
C ASP A 154 -16.76 15.09 -10.84
N PRO A 155 -16.54 16.40 -10.68
CA PRO A 155 -16.35 17.04 -9.37
C PRO A 155 -17.59 16.97 -8.49
N GLU A 156 -18.80 16.91 -9.05
CA GLU A 156 -20.04 16.75 -8.30
C GLU A 156 -20.11 15.37 -7.65
N ARG A 157 -19.78 14.30 -8.38
CA ARG A 157 -19.73 12.96 -7.81
C ARG A 157 -18.60 12.83 -6.81
N ALA A 158 -17.41 13.35 -7.12
CA ALA A 158 -16.29 13.35 -6.19
C ALA A 158 -16.64 14.04 -4.86
N LEU A 159 -17.29 15.21 -4.90
CA LEU A 159 -17.74 15.91 -3.69
C LEU A 159 -18.71 15.07 -2.85
N ARG A 160 -19.69 14.40 -3.48
CA ARG A 160 -20.62 13.51 -2.77
C ARG A 160 -19.89 12.36 -2.06
N LEU A 161 -18.86 11.80 -2.71
CA LEU A 161 -18.03 10.73 -2.14
C LEU A 161 -17.19 11.24 -0.97
N CYS A 162 -16.65 12.47 -1.07
CA CYS A 162 -15.96 13.10 0.05
C CYS A 162 -16.91 13.31 1.24
N ASP A 163 -18.13 13.82 1.02
CA ASP A 163 -19.10 14.02 2.09
C ASP A 163 -19.55 12.69 2.74
N GLU A 164 -19.64 11.60 1.95
CA GLU A 164 -19.85 10.24 2.48
C GLU A 164 -18.70 9.81 3.40
N ALA A 165 -17.46 9.98 2.94
CA ALA A 165 -16.27 9.65 3.73
C ALA A 165 -16.17 10.47 5.03
N SER A 166 -16.54 11.76 4.99
CA SER A 166 -16.56 12.62 6.18
C SER A 166 -17.58 12.16 7.22
N ARG A 167 -18.75 11.65 6.79
CA ARG A 167 -19.75 11.08 7.71
C ARG A 167 -19.25 9.79 8.36
N LEU A 168 -18.53 8.96 7.62
CA LEU A 168 -17.91 7.76 8.17
C LEU A 168 -16.86 8.14 9.22
N LEU A 169 -16.03 9.16 8.95
CA LEU A 169 -15.03 9.70 9.87
C LEU A 169 -15.64 10.24 11.18
N ALA A 170 -16.77 10.94 11.09
CA ALA A 170 -17.45 11.54 12.24
C ALA A 170 -18.30 10.54 13.05
N GLY A 171 -18.46 9.30 12.59
CA GLY A 171 -19.25 8.28 13.28
C GLY A 171 -18.51 7.64 14.48
N PRO A 172 -19.23 7.03 15.44
CA PRO A 172 -18.60 6.33 16.55
C PRO A 172 -17.79 5.11 16.08
N GLY A 173 -16.56 4.98 16.57
CA GLY A 173 -15.73 3.77 16.46
C GLY A 173 -14.31 4.04 15.96
N ASP A 174 -13.38 3.19 16.38
CA ASP A 174 -11.99 3.18 15.94
C ASP A 174 -11.96 2.93 14.42
N LEU A 175 -11.69 3.98 13.65
CA LEU A 175 -11.45 3.84 12.21
C LEU A 175 -9.99 3.47 11.99
N GLU A 176 -9.75 2.65 10.98
CA GLU A 176 -8.44 2.62 10.30
C GLU A 176 -8.32 3.91 9.47
N GLY A 177 -8.11 5.02 10.18
CA GLY A 177 -7.85 6.33 9.61
C GLY A 177 -6.84 7.02 10.51
N ASP A 178 -5.66 7.28 9.99
CA ASP A 178 -4.72 8.19 10.62
C ASP A 178 -5.17 9.64 10.37
N ASP A 179 -4.59 10.58 11.13
CA ASP A 179 -4.82 12.03 10.92
C ASP A 179 -4.53 12.45 9.46
N ALA A 180 -3.63 11.72 8.78
CA ALA A 180 -3.31 11.93 7.37
C ALA A 180 -4.52 11.67 6.46
N THR A 181 -5.33 10.64 6.72
CA THR A 181 -6.48 10.31 5.87
C THR A 181 -7.57 11.38 5.94
N GLY A 182 -7.83 11.95 7.12
CA GLY A 182 -8.73 13.09 7.28
C GLY A 182 -8.23 14.34 6.53
N THR A 183 -6.93 14.54 6.53
CA THR A 183 -6.25 15.64 5.84
C THR A 183 -6.35 15.52 4.31
N HIS A 184 -6.06 14.34 3.76
CA HIS A 184 -6.23 14.05 2.34
C HIS A 184 -7.69 14.23 1.88
N LEU A 185 -8.65 13.78 2.71
CA LEU A 185 -10.07 13.96 2.45
C LEU A 185 -10.45 15.44 2.34
N ALA A 186 -10.00 16.27 3.28
CA ALA A 186 -10.26 17.71 3.23
C ALA A 186 -9.64 18.38 2.00
N GLY A 187 -8.41 17.99 1.65
CA GLY A 187 -7.75 18.45 0.42
C GLY A 187 -8.53 18.10 -0.85
N ALA A 188 -9.00 16.84 -0.97
CA ALA A 188 -9.81 16.38 -2.09
C ALA A 188 -11.16 17.11 -2.15
N ARG A 189 -11.83 17.28 -1.00
CA ARG A 189 -13.09 18.04 -0.89
C ARG A 189 -12.93 19.49 -1.32
N GLY A 190 -11.87 20.17 -0.86
CA GLY A 190 -11.53 21.54 -1.26
C GLY A 190 -11.29 21.67 -2.76
N ALA A 191 -10.58 20.70 -3.37
CA ALA A 191 -10.37 20.66 -4.81
C ALA A 191 -11.69 20.53 -5.58
N CYS A 192 -12.60 19.65 -5.13
CA CYS A 192 -13.93 19.50 -5.72
C CYS A 192 -14.71 20.82 -5.67
N LEU A 193 -14.75 21.47 -4.52
CA LEU A 193 -15.49 22.73 -4.33
C LEU A 193 -14.93 23.86 -5.21
N LEU A 194 -13.60 23.93 -5.39
CA LEU A 194 -12.99 24.88 -6.32
C LEU A 194 -13.36 24.58 -7.77
N LEU A 195 -13.41 23.32 -8.19
CA LEU A 195 -13.84 22.97 -9.54
C LEU A 195 -15.32 23.28 -9.78
N LEU A 196 -16.14 23.27 -8.73
CA LEU A 196 -17.56 23.64 -8.75
C LEU A 196 -17.82 25.15 -8.55
N ASP A 197 -16.76 25.96 -8.53
CA ASP A 197 -16.82 27.42 -8.30
C ASP A 197 -17.50 27.82 -6.98
N ARG A 198 -17.17 27.08 -5.90
CA ARG A 198 -17.62 27.35 -4.52
C ARG A 198 -16.42 27.68 -3.62
N PRO A 199 -15.72 28.80 -3.86
CA PRO A 199 -14.46 29.11 -3.19
C PRO A 199 -14.60 29.42 -1.69
N GLU A 200 -15.72 29.97 -1.25
CA GLU A 200 -15.99 30.21 0.18
C GLU A 200 -16.06 28.89 0.94
N GLU A 201 -16.87 27.94 0.47
CA GLU A 201 -17.01 26.63 1.10
C GLU A 201 -15.72 25.80 1.04
N ALA A 202 -14.96 25.96 -0.05
CA ALA A 202 -13.64 25.35 -0.17
C ALA A 202 -12.69 25.88 0.91
N LEU A 203 -12.66 27.20 1.10
CA LEU A 203 -11.81 27.85 2.09
C LEU A 203 -12.21 27.43 3.51
N ASP A 204 -13.49 27.45 3.86
CA ASP A 204 -13.97 27.07 5.18
C ASP A 204 -13.59 25.62 5.52
N ALA A 205 -13.75 24.70 4.56
CA ALA A 205 -13.39 23.30 4.75
C ALA A 205 -11.88 23.08 4.93
N LEU A 206 -11.07 23.81 4.16
CA LEU A 206 -9.61 23.74 4.24
C LEU A 206 -9.09 24.38 5.52
N ASP A 207 -9.64 25.52 5.93
CA ASP A 207 -9.26 26.19 7.18
C ASP A 207 -9.64 25.35 8.40
N ALA A 208 -10.81 24.71 8.38
CA ALA A 208 -11.22 23.78 9.44
C ALA A 208 -10.28 22.57 9.55
N ALA A 209 -9.78 22.04 8.43
CA ALA A 209 -8.87 20.89 8.41
C ALA A 209 -7.42 21.26 8.77
N ILE A 210 -6.95 22.44 8.34
CA ILE A 210 -5.61 22.93 8.68
C ILE A 210 -5.52 23.29 10.17
N GLY A 211 -6.58 23.92 10.71
CA GLY A 211 -6.59 24.44 12.07
C GLY A 211 -5.38 25.34 12.36
N ASP A 212 -4.72 25.09 13.49
CA ASP A 212 -3.47 25.77 13.88
C ASP A 212 -2.20 25.05 13.38
N GLY A 213 -2.36 23.93 12.66
CA GLY A 213 -1.27 23.10 12.17
C GLY A 213 -0.58 23.67 10.93
N PRO A 214 0.59 23.14 10.53
CA PRO A 214 1.34 23.63 9.38
C PRO A 214 0.62 23.42 8.03
N GLY A 215 -0.39 22.56 7.97
CA GLY A 215 -1.15 22.20 6.75
C GLY A 215 -0.30 21.43 5.73
N GLU A 216 -0.90 20.45 5.06
CA GLU A 216 -0.21 19.75 3.97
C GLU A 216 -0.08 20.63 2.72
N PRO A 217 0.98 20.44 1.89
CA PRO A 217 1.22 21.26 0.70
C PRO A 217 0.02 21.37 -0.24
N ASN A 218 -0.72 20.28 -0.45
CA ASN A 218 -1.86 20.26 -1.36
C ASN A 218 -3.05 21.07 -0.83
N MET A 219 -3.33 20.99 0.47
CA MET A 219 -4.37 21.81 1.10
C MET A 219 -4.01 23.29 1.06
N LEU A 220 -2.75 23.64 1.36
CA LEU A 220 -2.28 25.02 1.33
C LEU A 220 -2.35 25.61 -0.09
N ARG A 221 -2.07 24.81 -1.13
CA ARG A 221 -2.26 25.20 -2.54
C ARG A 221 -3.74 25.44 -2.86
N ASN A 222 -4.62 24.53 -2.47
CA ASN A 222 -6.06 24.68 -2.68
C ASN A 222 -6.61 25.88 -1.91
N ARG A 223 -6.12 26.13 -0.70
CA ARG A 223 -6.46 27.29 0.13
C ARG A 223 -6.03 28.58 -0.54
N ALA A 224 -4.80 28.64 -1.06
CA ALA A 224 -4.32 29.79 -1.81
C ALA A 224 -5.19 30.05 -3.05
N LEU A 225 -5.60 29.00 -3.77
CA LEU A 225 -6.49 29.12 -4.92
C LEU A 225 -7.88 29.64 -4.53
N ALA A 226 -8.45 29.15 -3.43
CA ALA A 226 -9.71 29.66 -2.88
C ALA A 226 -9.62 31.16 -2.57
N LEU A 227 -8.58 31.57 -1.83
CA LEU A 227 -8.33 32.96 -1.48
C LEU A 227 -8.14 33.87 -2.70
N LEU A 228 -7.48 33.38 -3.76
CA LEU A 228 -7.35 34.13 -5.01
C LEU A 228 -8.70 34.38 -5.68
N ARG A 229 -9.58 33.38 -5.73
CA ARG A 229 -10.93 33.53 -6.30
C ARG A 229 -11.80 34.49 -5.50
N LEU A 230 -11.55 34.59 -4.20
CA LEU A 230 -12.21 35.55 -3.30
C LEU A 230 -11.56 36.95 -3.31
N GLY A 231 -10.49 37.19 -4.09
CA GLY A 231 -9.77 38.47 -4.11
C GLY A 231 -8.89 38.75 -2.90
N ARG A 232 -8.67 37.76 -2.02
CA ARG A 232 -7.84 37.86 -0.80
C ARG A 232 -6.36 37.62 -1.11
N HIS A 233 -5.77 38.51 -1.92
CA HIS A 233 -4.45 38.30 -2.53
C HIS A 233 -3.28 38.18 -1.54
N GLU A 234 -3.28 38.94 -0.44
CA GLU A 234 -2.20 38.87 0.56
C GLU A 234 -2.17 37.52 1.28
N GLU A 235 -3.35 37.05 1.70
CA GLU A 235 -3.50 35.77 2.36
C GLU A 235 -3.22 34.59 1.42
N ALA A 236 -3.63 34.71 0.15
CA ALA A 236 -3.31 33.73 -0.87
C ALA A 236 -1.79 33.59 -1.06
N ARG A 237 -1.07 34.71 -1.10
CA ARG A 237 0.39 34.72 -1.20
C ARG A 237 1.04 34.05 0.02
N ALA A 238 0.53 34.33 1.22
CA ALA A 238 1.02 33.68 2.44
C ALA A 238 0.81 32.15 2.40
N ALA A 239 -0.38 31.70 2.02
CA ALA A 239 -0.69 30.26 1.88
C ALA A 239 0.19 29.58 0.83
N ALA A 240 0.39 30.20 -0.33
CA ALA A 240 1.25 29.66 -1.39
C ALA A 240 2.73 29.58 -0.98
N LEU A 241 3.21 30.53 -0.17
CA LEU A 241 4.56 30.49 0.39
C LEU A 241 4.70 29.40 1.44
N ALA A 242 3.69 29.20 2.29
CA ALA A 242 3.65 28.10 3.25
C ALA A 242 3.74 26.74 2.54
N ALA A 243 2.96 26.55 1.47
CA ALA A 243 2.94 25.32 0.68
C ALA A 243 4.29 24.95 0.02
N ARG A 244 5.18 25.93 -0.18
CA ARG A 244 6.53 25.72 -0.74
C ARG A 244 7.57 25.40 0.32
N ARG A 245 7.28 25.74 1.58
CA ARG A 245 8.20 25.55 2.72
C ARG A 245 7.95 24.22 3.43
N THR A 246 6.77 23.65 3.28
CA THR A 246 6.43 22.28 3.67
C THR A 246 7.16 21.30 2.75
N PRO A 247 7.99 20.38 3.29
CA PRO A 247 8.75 19.40 2.53
C PRO A 247 7.87 18.36 1.81
#